data_AF-A0A1G0ZGK7-F1
#
_entry.id   AF-A0A1G0ZGK7-F1
#
_cell.length_a   1.000
_cell.length_b   1.000
_cell.length_c   1.000
_cell.angle_alpha   90.00
_cell.angle_beta   90.00
_cell.angle_gamma   90.00
#
_symmetry.space_group_name_H-M   'P 1'
#
loop_
_entity.id
_entity.type
_entity.pdbx_description
1 polymer ?
#
loop_
_entity_poly.entity_id
_entity_poly.type
_entity_poly.pdbx_seq_one_letter_code
_entity_poly.pdbx_strand_id
1 'polypeptide(L)'
;MKKIYDFSKGRRGAVVASDRSKVRITIRLDREIIDWFRKKVEASGGGNYQTLINNSLKESISRKKEPTEMMFRRIIKEELRHHAI
;
A
#
# COMPACT_ATOMS: atom_id res chain seq x y z
N MET A 1 -41.62 -2.16 2.43
CA MET A 1 -40.80 -3.40 2.57
C MET A 1 -41.73 -4.60 2.48
N LYS A 2 -41.35 -5.68 1.78
CA LYS A 2 -42.18 -6.89 1.72
C LYS A 2 -42.07 -7.68 3.03
N LYS A 3 -43.19 -8.28 3.46
CA LYS A 3 -43.27 -9.05 4.72
C LYS A 3 -42.50 -10.36 4.70
N ILE A 4 -42.27 -10.97 3.54
CA ILE A 4 -41.60 -12.28 3.42
C ILE A 4 -40.70 -12.26 2.18
N TYR A 5 -39.47 -12.71 2.36
CA TYR A 5 -38.48 -12.93 1.30
C TYR A 5 -38.12 -14.41 1.28
N ASP A 6 -38.30 -15.06 0.12
CA ASP A 6 -37.91 -16.44 -0.09
C ASP A 6 -36.43 -16.51 -0.50
N PHE A 7 -35.62 -17.15 0.35
CA PHE A 7 -34.18 -17.33 0.16
C PHE A 7 -33.81 -18.79 -0.13
N SER A 8 -34.77 -19.65 -0.48
CA SER A 8 -34.57 -21.09 -0.75
C SER A 8 -33.51 -21.39 -1.81
N LYS A 9 -33.26 -20.45 -2.74
CA LYS A 9 -32.21 -20.55 -3.78
C LYS A 9 -30.96 -19.70 -3.50
N GLY A 10 -30.85 -19.12 -2.31
CA GLY A 10 -29.72 -18.26 -1.94
C GLY A 10 -28.42 -19.04 -1.77
N ARG A 11 -27.38 -18.73 -2.54
CA ARG A 11 -26.01 -19.20 -2.28
C ARG A 11 -25.33 -18.29 -1.26
N ARG A 12 -24.74 -18.88 -0.21
CA ARG A 12 -23.88 -18.16 0.74
C ARG A 12 -22.55 -17.83 0.05
N GLY A 13 -22.23 -16.54 -0.03
CA GLY A 13 -20.99 -16.04 -0.60
C GLY A 13 -20.91 -14.52 -0.43
N ALA A 14 -19.69 -13.98 -0.45
CA ALA A 14 -19.52 -12.54 -0.45
C ALA A 14 -20.19 -11.93 -1.70
N VAL A 15 -21.06 -10.94 -1.50
CA VAL A 15 -21.77 -10.23 -2.59
C VAL A 15 -20.78 -9.53 -3.54
N VAL A 16 -19.59 -9.21 -3.02
CA VAL A 16 -18.48 -8.62 -3.77
C VAL A 16 -17.35 -9.64 -3.80
N ALA A 17 -16.98 -10.10 -4.99
CA ALA A 17 -15.80 -10.92 -5.18
C ALA A 17 -14.57 -10.14 -4.69
N SER A 18 -13.70 -10.80 -3.92
CA SER A 18 -12.40 -10.22 -3.56
C SER A 18 -11.66 -9.85 -4.83
N ASP A 19 -11.14 -8.62 -4.89
CA ASP A 19 -10.35 -8.08 -5.98
C ASP A 19 -9.29 -9.12 -6.41
N ARG A 20 -9.44 -9.68 -7.62
CA ARG A 20 -8.59 -10.76 -8.15
C ARG A 20 -7.10 -10.39 -8.18
N SER A 21 -6.78 -9.10 -8.14
CA SER A 21 -5.40 -8.61 -8.13
C SER A 21 -4.73 -8.65 -6.75
N LYS A 22 -5.49 -8.90 -5.67
CA LYS A 22 -5.00 -8.85 -4.29
C LYS A 22 -5.10 -10.23 -3.65
N VAL A 23 -3.95 -10.73 -3.19
CA VAL A 23 -3.88 -11.98 -2.44
C VAL A 23 -3.97 -11.66 -0.95
N ARG A 24 -4.91 -12.30 -0.24
CA ARG A 24 -4.98 -12.23 1.23
C ARG A 24 -3.90 -13.14 1.81
N ILE A 25 -2.93 -12.55 2.48
CA ILE A 25 -1.88 -13.27 3.20
C ILE A 25 -1.94 -12.94 4.69
N THR A 26 -1.55 -13.89 5.53
CA THR A 26 -1.35 -13.66 6.96
C THR A 26 0.14 -13.49 7.19
N ILE A 27 0.57 -12.28 7.50
CA ILE A 27 1.96 -11.95 7.81
C ILE A 27 2.03 -11.30 9.20
N ARG A 28 3.12 -11.54 9.91
CA ARG A 28 3.44 -10.81 11.15
C ARG A 28 4.25 -9.58 10.77
N LEU A 29 3.83 -8.43 11.26
CA LEU A 29 4.54 -7.16 11.13
C LEU A 29 4.78 -6.60 12.52
N ASP A 30 5.89 -5.88 12.67
CA ASP A 30 6.19 -5.24 13.95
C ASP A 30 5.14 -4.19 14.31
N ARG A 31 4.86 -4.09 15.60
CA ARG A 31 3.83 -3.18 16.12
C ARG A 31 4.12 -1.73 15.72
N GLU A 32 5.38 -1.34 15.80
CA GLU A 32 5.85 0.00 15.45
C GLU A 32 5.55 0.38 14.00
N ILE A 33 5.65 -0.57 13.06
CA ILE A 33 5.33 -0.36 11.65
C ILE A 33 3.83 -0.07 11.51
N ILE A 34 2.98 -0.91 12.12
CA ILE A 34 1.52 -0.75 12.08
C ILE A 34 1.10 0.59 12.68
N ASP A 35 1.68 0.95 13.82
CA ASP A 35 1.36 2.19 14.54
C ASP A 35 1.79 3.42 13.73
N TRP A 36 2.95 3.39 13.08
CA TRP A 36 3.41 4.47 12.20
C TRP A 36 2.45 4.70 11.03
N PHE A 37 2.05 3.63 10.33
CA PHE A 37 1.13 3.74 9.20
C PHE A 37 -0.27 4.18 9.62
N ARG A 38 -0.76 3.76 10.81
CA ARG A 38 -2.03 4.24 11.37
C ARG A 38 -2.00 5.76 11.62
N LYS A 39 -0.99 6.24 12.35
CA LYS A 39 -0.83 7.68 12.63
C LYS A 39 -0.77 8.51 11.35
N LYS A 40 -0.05 8.02 10.34
CA LYS A 40 0.08 8.70 9.04
C LYS A 40 -1.26 8.83 8.30
N VAL A 41 -2.11 7.82 8.38
CA VAL A 41 -3.44 7.82 7.77
C VAL A 41 -4.40 8.73 8.54
N GLU A 42 -4.38 8.68 9.88
CA GLU A 42 -5.19 9.55 10.73
C GLU A 42 -4.87 11.02 10.47
N ALA A 43 -3.58 11.36 10.35
CA ALA A 43 -3.13 12.71 10.02
C ALA A 43 -3.60 13.19 8.62
N SER A 44 -3.89 12.27 7.69
CA SER A 44 -4.33 12.58 6.33
C SER A 44 -5.85 12.68 6.18
N GLY A 45 -6.61 12.68 7.28
CA GLY A 45 -8.08 12.74 7.25
C GLY A 45 -8.78 11.37 7.20
N GLY A 46 -8.07 10.30 7.57
CA GLY A 46 -8.58 8.93 7.57
C GLY A 46 -8.29 8.19 6.27
N GLY A 47 -8.39 6.85 6.32
CA GLY A 47 -8.05 5.98 5.20
C GLY A 47 -7.68 4.56 5.64
N ASN A 48 -7.14 3.77 4.70
CA ASN A 48 -6.75 2.38 4.94
C ASN A 48 -5.23 2.25 5.04
N TYR A 49 -4.72 2.01 6.26
CA TYR A 49 -3.29 1.78 6.51
C TYR A 49 -2.73 0.59 5.72
N GLN A 50 -3.55 -0.42 5.41
CA GLN A 50 -3.14 -1.56 4.58
C GLN A 50 -2.85 -1.13 3.14
N THR A 51 -3.64 -0.21 2.58
CA THR A 51 -3.39 0.37 1.26
C THR A 51 -2.06 1.11 1.24
N LEU A 52 -1.77 1.88 2.30
CA LEU A 52 -0.56 2.66 2.42
C LEU A 52 0.68 1.77 2.55
N ILE A 53 0.61 0.71 3.37
CA ILE A 53 1.63 -0.33 3.46
C ILE A 53 1.88 -0.96 2.08
N ASN A 54 0.82 -1.36 1.38
CA ASN A 54 0.95 -1.98 0.05
C ASN A 54 1.59 -1.04 -0.98
N ASN A 55 1.24 0.25 -0.94
CA ASN A 55 1.83 1.24 -1.83
C ASN A 55 3.32 1.45 -1.53
N SER A 56 3.71 1.51 -0.25
CA SER A 56 5.12 1.58 0.14
C SER A 56 5.90 0.34 -0.30
N LEU A 57 5.31 -0.86 -0.22
CA LEU A 57 5.94 -2.07 -0.74
C LEU A 57 6.12 -2.02 -2.27
N LYS A 58 5.09 -1.60 -3.02
CA LYS A 58 5.18 -1.39 -4.47
C LYS A 58 6.26 -0.39 -4.83
N GLU A 59 6.35 0.71 -4.09
CA GLU A 59 7.36 1.73 -4.28
C GLU A 59 8.76 1.18 -4.01
N SER A 60 8.95 0.39 -2.95
CA SER A 60 10.23 -0.26 -2.67
C SER A 60 10.67 -1.22 -3.80
N ILE A 61 9.74 -1.91 -4.44
CA ILE A 61 10.01 -2.76 -5.61
C ILE A 61 10.42 -1.88 -6.80
N SER A 62 9.72 -0.77 -7.03
CA SER A 62 10.06 0.19 -8.09
C SER A 62 11.44 0.82 -7.87
N ARG A 63 11.76 1.23 -6.63
CA ARG A 63 13.06 1.74 -6.20
C ARG A 63 14.16 0.67 -6.15
N LYS A 64 13.84 -0.62 -6.23
CA LYS A 64 14.84 -1.68 -6.46
C LYS A 64 15.12 -1.89 -7.94
N LYS A 65 14.16 -1.56 -8.82
CA LYS A 65 14.36 -1.58 -10.28
C LYS A 65 15.23 -0.41 -10.75
N GLU A 66 15.19 0.73 -10.07
CA GLU A 66 16.23 1.75 -10.16
C GLU A 66 17.28 1.48 -9.07
N PRO A 67 18.50 1.01 -9.39
CA PRO A 67 19.52 0.87 -8.36
C PRO A 67 19.68 2.21 -7.65
N THR A 68 19.52 2.20 -6.32
CA THR A 68 19.65 3.38 -5.46
C THR A 68 20.95 4.14 -5.73
N GLU A 69 21.96 3.41 -6.18
CA GLU A 69 23.24 3.92 -6.68
C GLU A 69 23.11 4.90 -7.87
N MET A 70 22.21 4.68 -8.82
CA MET A 70 21.98 5.62 -9.94
C MET A 70 21.38 6.94 -9.46
N MET A 71 20.48 6.87 -8.49
CA MET A 71 19.83 8.05 -7.91
C MET A 71 20.86 8.88 -7.11
N PHE A 72 21.69 8.22 -6.28
CA PHE A 72 22.81 8.87 -5.59
C PHE A 72 23.87 9.42 -6.57
N ARG A 73 24.25 8.69 -7.62
CA ARG A 73 25.19 9.18 -8.64
C ARG A 73 24.64 10.41 -9.37
N ARG A 74 23.33 10.48 -9.62
CA ARG A 74 22.72 11.66 -10.24
C ARG A 74 22.81 12.88 -9.32
N ILE A 75 22.40 12.74 -8.06
CA ILE A 75 22.43 13.82 -7.07
C ILE A 75 23.88 14.30 -6.85
N ILE A 76 24.83 13.39 -6.62
CA ILE A 76 26.25 13.74 -6.43
C ILE A 76 26.81 14.48 -7.66
N LYS A 77 26.43 14.06 -8.88
CA LYS A 77 26.91 14.67 -10.13
C LYS A 77 26.21 16.01 -10.46
N GLU A 78 25.03 16.26 -9.89
CA GLU A 78 24.38 17.57 -9.93
C GLU A 78 25.02 18.53 -8.91
N GLU A 79 25.30 18.08 -7.68
CA GLU A 79 25.97 18.89 -6.64
C GLU A 79 27.41 19.27 -7.02
N LEU A 80 28.21 18.33 -7.56
CA LEU A 80 29.57 18.62 -8.03
C LEU A 80 29.61 19.62 -9.19
N ARG A 81 28.54 19.73 -9.99
CA ARG A 81 28.45 20.71 -11.08
C ARG A 81 28.03 22.10 -10.59
N HIS A 82 27.23 22.17 -9.52
CA HIS A 82 26.86 23.43 -8.89
C HIS A 82 28.02 24.03 -8.08
N HIS A 83 28.90 23.19 -7.52
CA HIS A 83 30.06 23.62 -6.74
C HIS A 83 31.36 23.78 -7.54
N ALA A 84 31.35 23.59 -8.87
CA ALA A 84 32.52 23.72 -9.74
C ALA A 84 32.61 25.10 -10.44
N ILE A 85 32.05 26.16 -9.84
CA ILE A 85 32.18 27.56 -10.29
C ILE A 85 32.89 28.35 -9.19
#